data_AF-A0A1B9LLE8-F1
#
_entry.id   AF-A0A1B9LLE8-F1
#
_cell.length_a   1.000
_cell.length_b   1.000
_cell.length_c   1.000
_cell.angle_alpha   90.00
_cell.angle_beta   90.00
_cell.angle_gamma   90.00
#
_symmetry.space_group_name_H-M   'P 1'
#
loop_
_entity.id
_entity.type
_entity.pdbx_description
1 polymer ?
#
loop_
_entity_poly.entity_id
_entity_poly.type
_entity_poly.pdbx_seq_one_letter_code
_entity_poly.pdbx_strand_id
1 'polypeptide(L)'
;MNNKKKKIAGFSLIEVMIATLLFSIIMLGFVNYQQALFYKHHYFTNYLRANKIAFQLLDSYPYTTNQIIPSGWYYKLTSKTYNTQCKMVVITVNAPNKQVAKQQRLFCYSL
;
A
#
# COMPACT_ATOMS: atom_id res chain seq x y z
N MET A 1 -29.86 41.48 -35.27
CA MET A 1 -28.58 40.72 -35.26
C MET A 1 -27.54 41.56 -34.53
N ASN A 2 -27.37 41.39 -33.21
CA ASN A 2 -26.56 42.30 -32.39
C ASN A 2 -25.26 41.61 -31.95
N ASN A 3 -24.20 41.83 -32.73
CA ASN A 3 -22.89 41.20 -32.54
C ASN A 3 -22.11 41.97 -31.46
N LYS A 4 -22.26 41.59 -30.18
CA LYS A 4 -21.43 42.10 -29.09
C LYS A 4 -19.99 41.58 -29.27
N LYS A 5 -19.12 42.38 -29.89
CA LYS A 5 -17.67 42.12 -29.91
C LYS A 5 -17.16 42.12 -28.47
N LYS A 6 -16.85 40.94 -27.93
CA LYS A 6 -16.11 40.79 -26.67
C LYS A 6 -14.77 41.51 -26.81
N LYS A 7 -14.55 42.58 -26.04
CA LYS A 7 -13.23 43.19 -25.91
C LYS A 7 -12.34 42.19 -25.16
N ILE A 8 -11.35 41.64 -25.86
CA ILE A 8 -10.30 40.82 -25.26
C ILE A 8 -9.31 41.80 -24.63
N ALA A 9 -9.27 41.85 -23.29
CA ALA A 9 -8.28 42.62 -22.57
C ALA A 9 -6.94 41.85 -22.58
N GLY A 10 -5.83 42.55 -22.86
CA GLY A 10 -4.49 41.99 -22.73
C GLY A 10 -4.05 41.98 -21.26
N PHE A 11 -3.19 41.03 -20.90
CA PHE A 11 -2.63 40.94 -19.55
C PHE A 11 -1.47 41.92 -19.38
N SER A 12 -1.37 42.51 -18.19
CA SER A 12 -0.21 43.33 -17.83
C SER A 12 1.01 42.45 -17.57
N LEU A 13 2.22 42.95 -17.85
CA LEU A 13 3.47 42.21 -17.63
C LEU A 13 3.59 41.71 -16.18
N ILE A 14 3.29 42.58 -15.20
CA ILE A 14 3.35 42.23 -13.78
C ILE A 14 2.35 41.14 -13.41
N GLU A 15 1.17 41.13 -14.04
CA GLU A 15 0.13 40.14 -13.81
C GLU A 15 0.59 38.76 -14.29
N VAL A 16 1.22 38.70 -15.47
CA VAL A 16 1.81 37.46 -15.99
C VAL A 16 2.96 36.95 -15.11
N MET A 17 3.79 37.85 -14.57
CA MET A 17 4.87 37.46 -13.65
C MET A 17 4.33 36.90 -12.33
N ILE A 18 3.29 37.51 -11.77
CA ILE A 18 2.65 37.01 -10.54
C ILE A 18 1.97 35.65 -10.82
N ALA A 19 1.25 35.52 -11.94
CA ALA A 19 0.58 34.28 -12.31
C ALA A 19 1.57 33.13 -12.53
N THR A 20 2.70 33.37 -13.20
CA THR A 20 3.73 32.34 -13.41
C THR A 20 4.44 31.96 -12.12
N LEU A 21 4.67 32.89 -11.20
CA LEU A 21 5.22 32.61 -9.88
C LEU A 21 4.28 31.71 -9.06
N LEU A 22 2.99 32.08 -8.97
CA LEU A 22 1.99 31.29 -8.26
C LEU A 22 1.82 29.91 -8.87
N PHE A 23 1.78 29.82 -10.20
CA PHE A 23 1.71 28.54 -10.91
C PHE A 23 2.90 27.64 -10.60
N SER A 24 4.11 28.20 -10.56
CA SER A 24 5.33 27.46 -10.23
C SER A 24 5.30 26.91 -8.79
N ILE A 25 4.82 27.72 -7.83
CA ILE A 25 4.64 27.29 -6.44
C ILE A 25 3.64 26.14 -6.33
N ILE A 26 2.49 26.26 -7.02
CA ILE A 26 1.45 25.23 -7.04
C ILE A 26 1.99 23.93 -7.67
N MET A 27 2.68 24.03 -8.81
CA MET A 27 3.28 22.87 -9.48
C MET A 27 4.32 22.18 -8.61
N LEU A 28 5.18 22.93 -7.94
CA LEU A 28 6.17 22.37 -7.02
C LEU A 28 5.49 21.64 -5.85
N GLY A 29 4.45 22.25 -5.26
CA GLY A 29 3.65 21.62 -4.21
C GLY A 29 3.00 20.31 -4.69
N PHE A 30 2.45 20.31 -5.90
CA PHE A 30 1.80 19.15 -6.50
C PHE A 30 2.78 17.99 -6.76
N VAL A 31 3.95 18.28 -7.33
CA VAL A 31 4.99 17.26 -7.59
C VAL A 31 5.47 16.64 -6.29
N ASN A 32 5.76 17.46 -5.27
CA ASN A 32 6.19 16.96 -3.96
C ASN A 32 5.13 16.08 -3.29
N TYR A 33 3.86 16.47 -3.40
CA TYR A 33 2.74 15.69 -2.91
C TYR A 33 2.62 14.33 -3.62
N GLN A 34 2.72 14.31 -4.96
CA GLN A 34 2.71 13.07 -5.73
C GLN A 34 3.89 12.16 -5.36
N GLN A 35 5.10 12.70 -5.22
CA GLN A 35 6.28 11.92 -4.81
C GLN A 35 6.10 11.29 -3.43
N ALA A 36 5.55 12.03 -2.47
CA ALA A 36 5.26 11.50 -1.14
C ALA A 36 4.24 10.34 -1.17
N LEU A 37 3.22 10.45 -2.03
CA LEU A 37 2.24 9.38 -2.27
C LEU A 37 2.87 8.15 -2.93
N PHE A 38 3.69 8.33 -3.97
CA PHE A 38 4.36 7.24 -4.67
C PHE A 38 5.34 6.47 -3.78
N TYR A 39 6.12 7.19 -2.96
CA TYR A 39 7.04 6.56 -2.03
C TYR A 39 6.30 5.68 -1.00
N LYS A 40 5.18 6.20 -0.48
CA LYS A 40 4.32 5.40 0.41
C LYS A 40 3.67 4.23 -0.32
N HIS A 41 3.31 4.38 -1.60
CA HIS A 41 2.67 3.32 -2.37
C HIS A 41 3.53 2.06 -2.43
N HIS A 42 4.81 2.17 -2.83
CA HIS A 42 5.71 1.01 -2.88
C HIS A 42 5.87 0.31 -1.53
N TYR A 43 5.93 1.08 -0.44
CA TYR A 43 5.97 0.54 0.91
C TYR A 43 4.69 -0.26 1.23
N PHE A 44 3.51 0.29 0.90
CA PHE A 44 2.23 -0.37 1.13
C PHE A 44 2.04 -1.61 0.25
N THR A 45 2.48 -1.61 -1.01
CA THR A 45 2.29 -2.74 -1.91
C THR A 45 2.94 -4.02 -1.38
N ASN A 46 4.18 -3.94 -0.89
CA ASN A 46 4.88 -5.10 -0.34
C ASN A 46 4.23 -5.59 0.96
N TYR A 47 3.82 -4.67 1.84
CA TYR A 47 3.11 -5.01 3.07
C TYR A 47 1.74 -5.66 2.81
N LEU A 48 0.96 -5.12 1.88
CA LEU A 48 -0.34 -5.68 1.49
C LEU A 48 -0.18 -7.06 0.85
N ARG A 49 0.85 -7.23 0.00
CA ARG A 49 1.18 -8.52 -0.59
C ARG A 49 1.60 -9.55 0.47
N ALA A 50 2.44 -9.15 1.45
CA ALA A 50 2.83 -10.00 2.57
C ALA A 50 1.64 -10.43 3.42
N ASN A 51 0.68 -9.52 3.67
CA ASN A 51 -0.57 -9.87 4.36
C ASN A 51 -1.39 -10.87 3.56
N LYS A 52 -1.59 -10.65 2.26
CA LYS A 52 -2.33 -11.57 1.40
C LYS A 52 -1.72 -12.97 1.42
N ILE A 53 -0.39 -13.06 1.33
CA ILE A 53 0.34 -14.33 1.41
C ILE A 53 0.15 -14.97 2.79
N ALA A 54 0.29 -14.20 3.88
CA ALA A 54 0.10 -14.72 5.24
C ALA A 54 -1.31 -15.29 5.46
N PHE A 55 -2.34 -14.64 4.91
CA PHE A 55 -3.70 -15.16 4.91
C PHE A 55 -3.83 -16.45 4.10
N GLN A 56 -3.34 -16.47 2.86
CA GLN A 56 -3.41 -17.66 2.00
C GLN A 56 -2.70 -18.87 2.61
N LEU A 57 -1.53 -18.67 3.20
CA LEU A 57 -0.82 -19.74 3.92
C LEU A 57 -1.64 -20.26 5.11
N LEU A 58 -2.34 -19.38 5.81
CA LEU A 58 -3.17 -19.73 6.96
C LEU A 58 -4.44 -20.46 6.54
N ASP A 59 -5.03 -20.09 5.40
CA ASP A 59 -6.17 -20.80 4.81
C ASP A 59 -5.79 -22.18 4.29
N SER A 60 -4.55 -22.36 3.81
CA SER A 60 -4.03 -23.65 3.38
C SER A 60 -3.55 -24.57 4.52
N TYR A 61 -3.48 -24.07 5.76
CA TYR A 61 -3.02 -24.85 6.91
C TYR A 61 -3.90 -26.09 7.15
N PRO A 62 -3.32 -27.29 7.40
CA PRO A 62 -1.91 -27.56 7.68
C PRO A 62 -1.03 -27.79 6.44
N TYR A 63 -1.61 -27.85 5.25
CA TYR A 63 -0.92 -28.15 3.99
C TYR A 63 -0.45 -26.87 3.30
N THR A 64 0.57 -26.21 3.86
CA THR A 64 1.14 -24.99 3.27
C THR A 64 1.89 -25.29 1.98
N THR A 65 1.62 -24.52 0.91
CA THR A 65 2.39 -24.58 -0.35
C THR A 65 3.42 -23.45 -0.43
N ASN A 66 4.69 -23.80 -0.65
CA ASN A 66 5.78 -22.84 -0.84
C ASN A 66 5.69 -22.07 -2.16
N GLN A 67 4.81 -22.46 -3.09
CA GLN A 67 4.69 -21.84 -4.41
C GLN A 67 4.16 -20.39 -4.36
N ILE A 68 3.51 -20.01 -3.26
CA ILE A 68 2.90 -18.67 -3.09
C ILE A 68 3.95 -17.64 -2.64
N ILE A 69 5.13 -18.08 -2.18
CA ILE A 69 6.18 -17.21 -1.64
C ILE A 69 7.09 -16.69 -2.78
N PRO A 70 7.21 -15.35 -2.97
CA PRO A 70 8.17 -14.78 -3.91
C PRO A 70 9.63 -15.04 -3.52
N SER A 71 10.54 -15.01 -4.49
CA SER A 71 11.98 -15.20 -4.23
C SER A 71 12.54 -14.15 -3.24
N GLY A 72 13.32 -14.60 -2.26
CA GLY A 72 13.93 -13.73 -1.24
C GLY A 72 13.01 -13.37 -0.07
N TRP A 73 11.79 -13.91 -0.05
CA TRP A 73 10.85 -13.78 1.06
C TRP A 73 10.92 -15.05 1.92
N TYR A 74 10.65 -14.91 3.21
CA TYR A 74 10.63 -16.03 4.13
C TYR A 74 9.37 -15.98 4.97
N TYR A 75 8.87 -17.15 5.37
CA TYR A 75 7.77 -17.22 6.31
C TYR A 75 8.13 -18.13 7.48
N LYS A 76 7.53 -17.83 8.63
CA LYS A 76 7.61 -18.64 9.84
C LYS A 76 6.21 -18.99 10.28
N LEU A 77 5.97 -20.29 10.45
CA LEU A 77 4.76 -20.81 11.05
C LEU A 77 5.06 -21.18 12.49
N THR A 78 4.23 -20.71 13.42
CA THR A 78 4.28 -21.09 14.83
C THR A 78 2.89 -21.51 15.27
N SER A 79 2.78 -22.70 15.85
CA SER A 79 1.54 -23.20 16.45
C SER A 79 1.72 -23.26 17.97
N LYS A 80 0.80 -22.64 18.70
CA LYS A 80 0.73 -22.71 20.17
C LYS A 80 -0.57 -23.40 20.56
N THR A 81 -0.48 -24.45 21.38
CA THR A 81 -1.66 -25.08 21.96
C THR A 81 -2.38 -24.06 22.83
N TYR A 82 -3.68 -23.83 22.56
CA TYR A 82 -4.50 -22.89 23.33
C TYR A 82 -5.26 -23.63 24.43
N ASN A 83 -5.85 -24.78 24.11
CA ASN A 83 -6.47 -25.71 25.06
C ASN A 83 -6.36 -27.15 24.52
N THR A 84 -7.03 -28.12 25.14
CA THR A 84 -6.99 -29.54 24.74
C THR A 84 -7.53 -29.81 23.34
N GLN A 85 -8.35 -28.91 22.76
CA GLN A 85 -9.05 -29.09 21.49
C GLN A 85 -8.68 -28.06 20.42
N CYS A 86 -7.98 -27.00 20.80
CA CYS A 86 -7.69 -25.84 19.96
C CYS A 86 -6.21 -25.49 19.97
N LYS A 87 -5.71 -25.10 18.79
CA LYS A 87 -4.36 -24.60 18.55
C LYS A 87 -4.45 -23.24 17.88
N MET A 88 -3.69 -22.28 18.40
CA MET A 88 -3.51 -20.98 17.76
C MET A 88 -2.33 -21.08 16.79
N VAL A 89 -2.61 -20.91 15.51
CA VAL A 89 -1.60 -20.90 14.45
C VAL A 89 -1.33 -19.47 14.05
N VAL A 90 -0.06 -19.10 14.05
CA VAL A 90 0.44 -17.78 13.67
C VAL A 90 1.41 -17.95 12.51
N ILE A 91 1.17 -17.20 11.43
CA ILE A 91 2.03 -17.13 10.27
C ILE A 91 2.61 -15.74 10.20
N THR A 92 3.94 -15.68 10.16
CA THR A 92 4.70 -14.45 9.99
C THR A 92 5.39 -14.50 8.64
N VAL A 93 5.12 -13.53 7.76
CA VAL A 93 5.77 -13.38 6.46
C VAL A 93 6.72 -12.19 6.53
N ASN A 94 7.98 -12.45 6.23
CA ASN A 94 9.04 -11.44 6.15
C ASN A 94 9.26 -11.11 4.68
N ALA A 95 8.86 -9.90 4.29
CA ALA A 95 9.16 -9.33 3.00
C ALA A 95 10.51 -8.57 3.06
N PRO A 96 11.14 -8.31 1.90
CA PRO A 96 12.32 -7.47 1.80
C PRO A 96 12.11 -6.10 2.47
N ASN A 97 13.21 -5.45 2.87
CA ASN A 97 13.19 -4.16 3.58
C ASN A 97 12.57 -4.21 4.99
N LYS A 98 12.74 -5.34 5.70
CA LYS A 98 12.30 -5.54 7.09
C LYS A 98 10.78 -5.40 7.30
N GLN A 99 9.98 -5.52 6.24
CA GLN A 99 8.53 -5.49 6.34
C GLN A 99 8.02 -6.84 6.82
N VAL A 100 7.20 -6.84 7.86
CA VAL A 100 6.69 -8.07 8.48
C VAL A 100 5.17 -8.02 8.53
N ALA A 101 4.53 -9.04 7.98
CA ALA A 101 3.09 -9.27 8.12
C ALA A 101 2.85 -10.49 9.02
N LYS A 102 1.92 -10.37 9.96
CA LYS A 102 1.56 -11.44 10.90
C LYS A 102 0.07 -11.70 10.81
N GLN A 103 -0.31 -12.95 10.63
CA GLN A 103 -1.69 -13.40 10.65
C GLN A 103 -1.84 -14.57 11.61
N GLN A 104 -2.97 -14.64 12.31
CA GLN A 104 -3.24 -15.68 13.29
C GLN A 104 -4.68 -16.17 13.19
N ARG A 105 -4.88 -17.48 13.41
CA ARG A 105 -6.21 -18.10 13.46
C ARG A 105 -6.20 -19.20 14.51
N LEU A 106 -7.32 -19.31 15.20
CA LEU A 106 -7.59 -20.41 16.12
C LEU A 106 -8.18 -21.58 15.32
N PHE A 107 -7.55 -22.74 15.40
CA PHE A 107 -8.04 -23.99 14.82
C PHE A 107 -8.48 -24.89 15.96
N CYS A 108 -9.76 -25.24 15.99
CA CYS A 108 -10.33 -26.17 16.95
C CYS A 108 -10.83 -27.41 16.22
N TYR A 109 -10.60 -28.57 16.80
CA TYR A 109 -11.28 -29.79 16.36
C TYR A 109 -12.67 -29.79 16.99
N SER A 110 -13.74 -29.86 16.18
CA SER A 110 -15.03 -30.27 16.72
C SER A 110 -14.96 -31.77 16.95
N LEU A 111 -15.22 -32.20 18.18
CA LEU A 111 -15.45 -33.61 18.53
C LEU A 111 -16.54 -34.23 17.64
#